data_AF-A0A8C0PFC0-F1
#
_entry.id   AF-A0A8C0PFC0-F1
#
_cell.length_a   1.000
_cell.length_b   1.000
_cell.length_c   1.000
_cell.angle_alpha   90.00
_cell.angle_beta   90.00
_cell.angle_gamma   90.00
#
_symmetry.space_group_name_H-M   'P 1'
#
loop_
_entity.id
_entity.type
_entity.pdbx_description
1 polymer ?
#
loop_
_entity_poly.entity_id
_entity_poly.type
_entity_poly.pdbx_seq_one_letter_code
_entity_poly.pdbx_strand_id
1 'polypeptide(L)'
;MATNKMEMKEIAKNKTLWKMNSVSEPLLVTGVEVNPLKKFTIPKIRRTAEKVYLSPCCTNTREYSFIHDTLNQCQLDVDCDLQSSWQFGDTKLVHNEDLEKNFTSKRSEMRESGRHGRELEEHFCFLALSQNDVAEIYQNGISTRTSTLKILGNPLLGTYMFRHVDVALNYAHSRSTYCRKYYNF
;
A
#
# COMPACT_ATOMS: atom_id res chain seq x y z
N MET A 1 5.96 56.63 39.21
CA MET A 1 6.88 55.48 39.31
C MET A 1 6.74 54.89 40.71
N ALA A 2 6.13 53.72 40.82
CA ALA A 2 6.03 52.96 42.06
C ALA A 2 6.24 51.48 41.69
N THR A 3 7.31 50.92 42.23
CA THR A 3 7.69 49.51 42.10
C THR A 3 6.92 48.68 43.13
N ASN A 4 6.36 47.55 42.72
CA ASN A 4 6.03 46.48 43.66
C ASN A 4 6.32 45.12 43.00
N LYS A 5 7.31 44.44 43.56
CA LYS A 5 7.60 43.02 43.37
C LYS A 5 6.53 42.22 44.10
N MET A 6 6.00 41.16 43.50
CA MET A 6 5.41 40.07 44.28
C MET A 6 5.66 38.72 43.60
N GLU A 7 6.07 37.79 44.44
CA GLU A 7 6.73 36.51 44.21
C GLU A 7 5.74 35.40 43.80
N MET A 8 6.22 34.42 43.03
CA MET A 8 5.44 33.29 42.52
C MET A 8 5.12 32.26 43.62
N LYS A 9 3.91 31.68 43.57
CA LYS A 9 3.60 30.40 44.23
C LYS A 9 3.10 29.39 43.21
N GLU A 10 3.73 28.23 43.27
CA GLU A 10 3.59 27.03 42.45
C GLU A 10 2.20 26.37 42.65
N ILE A 11 1.54 25.97 41.56
CA ILE A 11 0.27 25.25 41.61
C ILE A 11 0.47 23.86 41.00
N ALA A 12 0.62 22.86 41.87
CA ALA A 12 0.63 21.45 41.51
C ALA A 12 -0.79 20.99 41.11
N LYS A 13 -0.95 20.48 39.89
CA LYS A 13 -2.20 19.87 39.41
C LYS A 13 -2.12 18.33 39.41
N ASN A 14 -2.58 17.77 40.54
CA ASN A 14 -3.36 16.53 40.71
C ASN A 14 -3.58 15.60 39.49
N LYS A 15 -3.03 14.37 39.58
CA LYS A 15 -3.41 13.18 38.79
C LYS A 15 -4.47 12.37 39.56
N THR A 16 -5.64 12.18 38.97
CA THR A 16 -6.74 11.37 39.55
C THR A 16 -6.59 9.90 39.13
N LEU A 17 -6.23 9.03 40.08
CA LEU A 17 -6.14 7.58 39.93
C LEU A 17 -7.50 6.96 40.29
N TRP A 18 -8.23 6.43 39.31
CA TRP A 18 -9.49 5.72 39.55
C TRP A 18 -9.21 4.30 40.04
N LYS A 19 -9.58 4.04 41.30
CA LYS A 19 -9.47 2.75 41.97
C LYS A 19 -10.84 2.09 41.97
N MET A 20 -10.99 0.97 41.25
CA MET A 20 -12.19 0.14 41.32
C MET A 20 -12.00 -0.93 42.40
N ASN A 21 -12.87 -0.91 43.41
CA ASN A 21 -13.04 -2.00 44.36
C ASN A 21 -14.21 -2.87 43.88
N SER A 22 -13.99 -4.17 43.70
CA SER A 22 -15.06 -5.16 43.68
C SER A 22 -14.63 -6.31 44.59
N VAL A 23 -15.25 -6.35 45.78
CA VAL A 23 -15.16 -7.45 46.73
C VAL A 23 -16.52 -8.10 46.73
N SER A 24 -16.58 -9.36 46.32
CA SER A 24 -17.67 -10.26 46.68
C SER A 24 -17.02 -11.49 47.33
N GLU A 25 -17.34 -11.69 48.60
CA GLU A 25 -16.84 -12.78 49.45
C GLU A 25 -17.51 -14.12 49.12
N PRO A 26 -16.85 -15.26 49.40
CA PRO A 26 -17.31 -16.58 48.97
C PRO A 26 -18.16 -17.29 50.04
N LEU A 27 -19.19 -18.04 49.60
CA LEU A 27 -19.88 -19.02 50.43
C LEU A 27 -19.45 -20.43 50.01
N LEU A 28 -18.96 -21.21 50.98
CA LEU A 28 -18.54 -22.60 50.82
C LEU A 28 -19.76 -23.54 50.66
N VAL A 29 -19.77 -24.35 49.59
CA VAL A 29 -20.55 -25.59 49.51
C VAL A 29 -19.68 -26.69 48.90
N THR A 30 -19.57 -27.79 49.63
CA THR A 30 -18.89 -29.03 49.28
C THR A 30 -19.54 -29.70 48.07
N GLY A 31 -18.78 -29.95 47.01
CA GLY A 31 -19.24 -30.76 45.88
C GLY A 31 -18.36 -30.58 44.65
N VAL A 32 -17.59 -31.61 44.31
CA VAL A 32 -16.84 -31.86 43.06
C VAL A 32 -16.90 -30.72 42.02
N GLU A 33 -15.97 -29.78 42.12
CA GLU A 33 -15.83 -28.72 41.12
C GLU A 33 -15.06 -29.27 39.90
N VAL A 34 -15.77 -29.94 38.99
CA VAL A 34 -15.25 -30.15 37.64
C VAL A 34 -15.32 -28.80 36.93
N ASN A 35 -14.27 -28.00 37.11
CA ASN A 35 -14.15 -26.66 36.54
C ASN A 35 -14.39 -26.73 35.01
N PRO A 36 -15.56 -26.28 34.48
CA PRO A 36 -15.92 -26.49 33.06
C PRO A 36 -15.03 -25.70 32.10
N LEU A 37 -14.22 -24.79 32.64
CA LEU A 37 -13.36 -23.86 31.90
C LEU A 37 -12.03 -24.48 31.45
N LYS A 38 -11.67 -25.69 31.92
CA LYS A 38 -10.41 -26.35 31.53
C LYS A 38 -10.44 -27.12 30.20
N LYS A 39 -11.58 -27.15 29.49
CA LYS A 39 -11.72 -27.87 28.21
C LYS A 39 -12.06 -26.97 27.01
N PHE A 40 -12.02 -25.66 27.16
CA PHE A 40 -12.09 -24.76 26.00
C PHE A 40 -10.69 -24.54 25.42
N THR A 41 -10.25 -25.48 24.57
CA THR A 41 -9.10 -25.22 23.70
C THR A 41 -9.62 -24.57 22.43
N ILE A 42 -9.52 -23.24 22.33
CA ILE A 42 -9.81 -22.54 21.08
C ILE A 42 -8.80 -23.05 20.05
N PRO A 43 -9.24 -23.65 18.92
CA PRO A 43 -8.33 -24.05 17.86
C PRO A 43 -7.55 -22.80 17.44
N LYS A 44 -6.22 -22.83 17.58
CA LYS A 44 -5.37 -21.81 16.97
C LYS A 44 -5.53 -21.96 15.47
N ILE A 45 -6.46 -21.22 14.87
CA ILE A 45 -6.54 -21.05 13.43
C ILE A 45 -5.19 -20.46 13.04
N ARG A 46 -4.31 -21.32 12.51
CA ARG A 46 -3.15 -20.86 11.76
C ARG A 46 -3.75 -20.27 10.49
N ARG A 47 -4.04 -18.96 10.53
CA ARG A 47 -4.26 -18.20 9.32
C ARG A 47 -2.94 -18.27 8.58
N THR A 48 -2.79 -19.23 7.69
CA THR A 48 -1.97 -19.02 6.51
C THR A 48 -2.78 -18.08 5.64
N ALA A 49 -2.97 -16.84 6.12
CA ALA A 49 -3.48 -15.77 5.28
C ALA A 49 -2.39 -15.61 4.22
N GLU A 50 -2.72 -15.94 2.99
CA GLU A 50 -1.88 -15.60 1.86
C GLU A 50 -1.63 -14.09 1.97
N LYS A 51 -0.39 -13.72 2.30
CA LYS A 51 -0.01 -12.33 2.62
C LYS A 51 -0.20 -11.37 1.43
N VAL A 52 -0.43 -11.94 0.26
CA VAL A 52 -0.57 -11.23 -1.00
C VAL A 52 -1.86 -11.67 -1.66
N TYR A 53 -2.73 -10.72 -1.98
CA TYR A 53 -3.96 -11.02 -2.71
C TYR A 53 -4.42 -9.84 -3.56
N LEU A 54 -5.31 -10.14 -4.51
CA LEU A 54 -5.95 -9.16 -5.37
C LEU A 54 -7.40 -8.98 -4.93
N SER A 55 -7.81 -7.75 -4.60
CA SER A 55 -9.21 -7.45 -4.35
C SER A 55 -9.84 -6.78 -5.59
N PRO A 56 -11.04 -7.20 -6.03
CA PRO A 56 -11.74 -6.50 -7.10
C PRO A 56 -12.05 -5.04 -6.70
N CYS A 57 -11.94 -4.13 -7.65
CA CYS A 57 -12.23 -2.70 -7.49
C CYS A 57 -13.41 -2.33 -8.38
N CYS A 58 -14.61 -2.31 -7.79
CA CYS A 58 -15.85 -2.06 -8.53
C CYS A 58 -15.99 -0.58 -8.91
N THR A 59 -16.68 -0.30 -10.01
CA THR A 59 -16.85 1.05 -10.59
C THR A 59 -17.59 2.04 -9.70
N ASN A 60 -18.33 1.56 -8.71
CA ASN A 60 -19.08 2.36 -7.74
C ASN A 60 -18.27 2.70 -6.47
N THR A 61 -16.99 2.33 -6.41
CA THR A 61 -16.12 2.58 -5.26
C THR A 61 -15.36 3.90 -5.42
N ARG A 62 -14.99 4.52 -4.30
CA ARG A 62 -14.19 5.75 -4.31
C ARG A 62 -12.79 5.48 -4.87
N GLU A 63 -12.24 4.31 -4.57
CA GLU A 63 -10.95 3.83 -5.05
C GLU A 63 -10.93 3.78 -6.57
N TYR A 64 -12.00 3.27 -7.19
CA TYR A 64 -12.12 3.23 -8.64
C TYR A 64 -12.11 4.63 -9.25
N SER A 65 -12.92 5.55 -8.71
CA SER A 65 -12.94 6.94 -9.18
C SER A 65 -11.57 7.61 -9.03
N PHE A 66 -10.88 7.40 -7.91
CA PHE A 66 -9.54 7.93 -7.68
C PHE A 66 -8.52 7.38 -8.69
N ILE A 67 -8.56 6.08 -8.99
CA ILE A 67 -7.70 5.47 -10.01
C ILE A 67 -7.98 6.11 -11.36
N HIS A 68 -9.26 6.24 -11.72
CA HIS A 68 -9.66 6.82 -12.99
C HIS A 68 -9.20 8.27 -13.16
N ASP A 69 -9.39 9.09 -12.12
CA ASP A 69 -8.93 10.49 -12.11
C ASP A 69 -7.40 10.56 -12.21
N THR A 70 -6.69 9.66 -11.52
CA THR A 70 -5.23 9.56 -11.59
C THR A 70 -4.75 9.20 -12.99
N LEU A 71 -5.39 8.23 -13.65
CA LEU A 71 -5.07 7.85 -15.02
C LEU A 71 -5.23 9.07 -15.96
N ASN A 72 -6.34 9.79 -15.85
CA ASN A 72 -6.59 10.99 -16.67
C ASN A 72 -5.58 12.11 -16.43
N GLN A 73 -5.19 12.34 -15.16
CA GLN A 73 -4.18 13.35 -14.80
C GLN A 73 -2.77 12.96 -15.25
N CYS A 74 -2.52 11.67 -15.44
CA CYS A 74 -1.23 11.13 -15.85
C CYS A 74 -1.14 10.87 -17.35
N GLN A 75 -1.95 11.52 -18.18
CA GLN A 75 -1.78 11.49 -19.63
C GLN A 75 -0.72 12.50 -20.08
N LEU A 76 0.04 12.19 -21.13
CA LEU A 76 0.91 13.16 -21.77
C LEU A 76 0.12 14.02 -22.75
N ASP A 77 -0.74 13.38 -23.55
CA ASP A 77 -1.67 14.05 -24.45
C ASP A 77 -2.97 14.38 -23.72
N VAL A 78 -3.23 15.67 -23.50
CA VAL A 78 -4.39 16.16 -22.75
C VAL A 78 -5.69 16.03 -23.56
N ASP A 79 -5.58 15.99 -24.89
CA ASP A 79 -6.72 15.79 -25.78
C ASP A 79 -7.03 14.29 -25.98
N CYS A 80 -6.20 13.40 -25.44
CA CYS A 80 -6.45 11.97 -25.46
C CYS A 80 -7.58 11.62 -24.49
N ASP A 81 -8.71 11.16 -25.05
CA ASP A 81 -9.73 10.46 -24.28
C ASP A 81 -9.36 8.97 -24.20
N LEU A 82 -8.72 8.60 -23.09
CA LEU A 82 -8.30 7.24 -22.81
C LEU A 82 -9.46 6.23 -22.86
N GLN A 83 -10.67 6.64 -22.46
CA GLN A 83 -11.84 5.77 -22.47
C GLN A 83 -12.37 5.50 -23.88
N SER A 84 -12.22 6.48 -24.79
CA SER A 84 -12.58 6.30 -26.20
C SER A 84 -11.61 5.38 -26.94
N SER A 85 -10.34 5.38 -26.52
CA SER A 85 -9.24 4.69 -27.21
C SER A 85 -8.96 3.30 -26.64
N TRP A 86 -9.27 3.06 -25.36
CA TRP A 86 -8.94 1.82 -24.66
C TRP A 86 -10.13 1.27 -23.89
N GLN A 87 -10.38 -0.02 -24.05
CA GLN A 87 -11.32 -0.74 -23.21
C GLN A 87 -10.59 -1.32 -21.99
N PHE A 88 -10.83 -0.71 -20.82
CA PHE A 88 -10.32 -1.24 -19.56
C PHE A 88 -11.16 -2.43 -19.09
N GLY A 89 -10.49 -3.50 -18.68
CA GLY A 89 -11.11 -4.68 -18.08
C GLY A 89 -11.30 -4.52 -16.57
N ASP A 90 -11.31 -5.66 -15.86
CA ASP A 90 -11.49 -5.67 -14.41
C ASP A 90 -10.31 -4.99 -13.68
N THR A 91 -10.63 -3.93 -12.94
CA THR A 91 -9.67 -3.27 -12.04
C THR A 91 -9.52 -4.09 -10.75
N LYS A 92 -8.27 -4.30 -10.33
CA LYS A 92 -7.94 -5.02 -9.09
C LYS A 92 -6.91 -4.21 -8.29
N LEU A 93 -7.08 -4.18 -6.97
CA LEU A 93 -6.10 -3.62 -6.05
C LEU A 93 -5.20 -4.74 -5.55
N VAL A 94 -3.90 -4.45 -5.49
CA VAL A 94 -2.89 -5.35 -4.93
C VAL A 94 -2.75 -5.05 -3.45
N HIS A 95 -2.88 -6.07 -2.61
CA HIS A 95 -2.54 -6.00 -1.19
C HIS A 95 -1.31 -6.86 -0.95
N ASN A 96 -0.22 -6.24 -0.49
CA ASN A 96 1.03 -6.93 -0.17
C ASN A 96 1.71 -6.21 1.00
N GLU A 97 1.40 -6.65 2.22
CA GLU A 97 1.88 -6.01 3.46
C GLU A 97 3.41 -5.96 3.55
N ASP A 98 4.10 -6.99 3.04
CA ASP A 98 5.55 -7.07 3.09
C ASP A 98 6.18 -6.00 2.17
N LEU A 99 5.63 -5.78 0.96
CA LEU A 99 6.10 -4.73 0.05
C LEU A 99 5.75 -3.32 0.55
N GLU A 100 4.54 -3.12 1.09
CA GLU A 100 4.13 -1.83 1.68
C GLU A 100 5.02 -1.43 2.87
N LYS A 101 5.36 -2.41 3.71
CA LYS A 101 6.31 -2.21 4.81
C LYS A 101 7.69 -1.82 4.29
N ASN A 102 8.20 -2.54 3.28
CA ASN A 102 9.50 -2.21 2.68
C ASN A 102 9.53 -0.81 2.07
N PHE A 103 8.45 -0.40 1.39
CA PHE A 103 8.31 0.96 0.85
C PHE A 103 8.36 2.02 1.97
N THR A 104 7.57 1.81 3.03
CA THR A 104 7.51 2.74 4.17
C THR A 104 8.84 2.80 4.93
N SER A 105 9.51 1.66 5.13
CA SER A 105 10.84 1.60 5.73
C SER A 105 11.88 2.35 4.89
N LYS A 106 11.88 2.17 3.57
CA LYS A 106 12.82 2.91 2.70
C LYS A 106 12.55 4.41 2.71
N ARG A 107 11.28 4.82 2.73
CA ARG A 107 10.89 6.23 2.87
C ARG A 107 11.40 6.85 4.17
N SER A 108 11.30 6.12 5.29
CA SER A 108 11.83 6.57 6.58
C SER A 108 13.36 6.66 6.58
N GLU A 109 14.05 5.66 6.04
CA GLU A 109 15.51 5.67 5.88
C GLU A 109 15.97 6.91 5.08
N MET A 110 15.30 7.22 3.97
CA MET A 110 15.60 8.41 3.16
C MET A 110 15.35 9.72 3.91
N ARG A 111 14.34 9.76 4.78
CA ARG A 111 14.09 10.94 5.63
C ARG A 111 15.19 11.09 6.68
N GLU A 112 15.58 10.00 7.32
CA GLU A 112 16.67 9.97 8.30
C GLU A 112 18.02 10.33 7.67
N SER A 113 18.23 10.00 6.39
CA SER A 113 19.40 10.43 5.63
C SER A 113 19.35 11.91 5.19
N GLY A 114 18.36 12.69 5.63
CA GLY A 114 18.26 14.13 5.36
C GLY A 114 17.57 14.51 4.05
N ARG A 115 16.79 13.61 3.44
CA ARG A 115 15.95 13.97 2.27
C ARG A 115 14.60 14.50 2.75
N HIS A 116 14.11 15.59 2.16
CA HIS A 116 12.87 16.24 2.58
C HIS A 116 12.11 16.90 1.42
N GLY A 117 10.83 17.20 1.66
CA GLY A 117 9.97 17.91 0.73
C GLY A 117 9.76 17.13 -0.57
N ARG A 118 10.09 17.78 -1.70
CA ARG A 118 9.87 17.26 -3.07
C ARG A 118 10.59 15.95 -3.37
N GLU A 119 11.70 15.64 -2.69
CA GLU A 119 12.44 14.40 -2.94
C GLU A 119 11.73 13.14 -2.44
N LEU A 120 10.81 13.29 -1.49
CA LEU A 120 9.98 12.21 -0.96
C LEU A 120 8.55 12.27 -1.53
N GLU A 121 8.34 13.03 -2.59
CA GLU A 121 7.03 13.08 -3.26
C GLU A 121 6.73 11.73 -3.91
N GLU A 122 5.49 11.28 -3.78
CA GLU A 122 5.03 10.03 -4.36
C GLU A 122 4.38 10.32 -5.71
N HIS A 123 4.79 9.55 -6.71
CA HIS A 123 4.26 9.65 -8.05
C HIS A 123 3.79 8.28 -8.50
N PHE A 124 2.67 8.27 -9.23
CA PHE A 124 2.22 7.10 -9.94
C PHE A 124 3.03 6.94 -11.23
N CYS A 125 3.38 5.69 -11.53
CA CYS A 125 4.06 5.29 -12.74
C CYS A 125 3.36 4.04 -13.30
N PHE A 126 3.51 3.83 -14.61
CA PHE A 126 2.71 2.87 -15.34
C PHE A 126 3.58 1.84 -16.07
N LEU A 127 3.07 0.61 -16.10
CA LEU A 127 3.64 -0.51 -16.84
C LEU A 127 2.48 -1.30 -17.48
N ALA A 128 2.61 -1.59 -18.77
CA ALA A 128 1.75 -2.50 -19.49
C ALA A 128 2.51 -3.81 -19.76
N LEU A 129 2.10 -4.89 -19.11
CA LEU A 129 2.85 -6.14 -19.00
C LEU A 129 2.01 -7.37 -19.36
N SER A 130 2.67 -8.52 -19.52
CA SER A 130 1.97 -9.80 -19.65
C SER A 130 1.36 -10.24 -18.31
N GLN A 131 0.36 -11.13 -18.34
CA GLN A 131 -0.26 -11.65 -17.12
C GLN A 131 0.74 -12.38 -16.21
N ASN A 132 1.75 -13.04 -16.79
CA ASN A 132 2.79 -13.72 -16.02
C ASN A 132 3.67 -12.72 -15.27
N ASP A 133 4.09 -11.63 -15.93
CA ASP A 133 4.90 -10.59 -15.30
C ASP A 133 4.11 -9.85 -14.21
N VAL A 134 2.81 -9.60 -14.45
CA VAL A 134 1.91 -9.04 -13.42
C VAL A 134 1.87 -9.94 -12.19
N ALA A 135 1.74 -11.27 -12.40
CA ALA A 135 1.73 -12.24 -11.31
C ALA A 135 3.02 -12.25 -10.50
N GLU A 136 4.17 -12.19 -11.17
CA GLU A 136 5.46 -12.11 -10.50
C GLU A 136 5.60 -10.81 -9.69
N ILE A 137 5.20 -9.67 -10.26
CA ILE A 137 5.40 -8.35 -9.66
C ILE A 137 4.52 -8.13 -8.44
N TYR A 138 3.23 -8.50 -8.46
CA TYR A 138 2.39 -8.24 -7.28
C TYR A 138 2.78 -9.15 -6.10
N GLN A 139 3.39 -10.31 -6.37
CA GLN A 139 3.90 -11.23 -5.34
C GLN A 139 5.26 -10.80 -4.80
N ASN A 140 6.22 -10.53 -5.69
CA ASN A 140 7.64 -10.39 -5.32
C ASN A 140 8.17 -8.95 -5.44
N GLY A 141 7.39 -8.04 -6.00
CA GLY A 141 7.82 -6.69 -6.34
C GLY A 141 8.53 -6.63 -7.71
N ILE A 142 8.91 -5.42 -8.10
CA ILE A 142 9.57 -5.18 -9.39
C ILE A 142 11.06 -5.53 -9.28
N SER A 143 11.58 -6.31 -10.24
CA SER A 143 13.00 -6.65 -10.36
C SER A 143 13.65 -6.04 -11.62
N THR A 144 14.97 -5.93 -11.64
CA THR A 144 15.74 -5.36 -12.77
C THR A 144 15.76 -6.25 -14.01
N ARG A 145 15.25 -7.49 -13.93
CA ARG A 145 15.34 -8.48 -15.02
C ARG A 145 14.27 -8.32 -16.11
N THR A 146 13.29 -7.42 -15.89
CA THR A 146 12.07 -7.37 -16.69
C THR A 146 12.10 -6.33 -17.82
N SER A 147 12.97 -5.32 -17.75
CA SER A 147 13.00 -4.25 -18.76
C SER A 147 13.98 -4.54 -19.89
N THR A 148 13.54 -4.28 -21.12
CA THR A 148 14.36 -4.32 -22.35
C THR A 148 14.85 -2.94 -22.78
N LEU A 149 14.38 -1.88 -22.12
CA LEU A 149 14.79 -0.50 -22.40
C LEU A 149 16.20 -0.23 -21.89
N LYS A 150 17.00 0.51 -22.67
CA LYS A 150 18.42 0.81 -22.36
C LYS A 150 18.77 2.30 -22.43
N ILE A 151 17.78 3.17 -22.64
CA ILE A 151 18.00 4.59 -22.94
C ILE A 151 18.56 5.39 -21.77
N LEU A 152 18.27 4.99 -20.52
CA LEU A 152 18.79 5.61 -19.30
C LEU A 152 19.92 4.81 -18.64
N GLY A 153 20.46 3.80 -19.34
CA GLY A 153 21.54 2.96 -18.84
C GLY A 153 21.21 1.47 -18.81
N ASN A 154 22.05 0.71 -18.09
CA ASN A 154 21.98 -0.75 -18.06
C ASN A 154 20.71 -1.24 -17.33
N PRO A 155 19.80 -1.96 -18.01
CA PRO A 155 18.57 -2.46 -17.39
C PRO A 155 18.81 -3.44 -16.25
N LEU A 156 19.99 -4.07 -16.15
CA LEU A 156 20.30 -4.97 -15.04
C LEU A 156 20.53 -4.23 -13.71
N LEU A 157 20.71 -2.90 -13.75
CA LEU A 157 21.01 -2.05 -12.60
C LEU A 157 19.82 -1.19 -12.16
N GLY A 158 18.68 -1.26 -12.85
CA GLY A 158 17.52 -0.43 -12.54
C GLY A 158 16.25 -0.88 -13.25
N THR A 159 15.14 -0.23 -12.92
CA THR A 159 13.83 -0.51 -13.53
C THR A 159 13.38 0.69 -14.34
N TYR A 160 12.63 0.44 -15.40
CA TYR A 160 12.04 1.50 -16.23
C TYR A 160 10.54 1.49 -15.99
N MET A 161 9.95 2.66 -15.83
CA MET A 161 8.51 2.84 -15.77
C MET A 161 8.12 4.06 -16.59
N PHE A 162 6.90 4.06 -17.11
CA PHE A 162 6.37 5.20 -17.83
C PHE A 162 5.75 6.18 -16.84
N ARG A 163 6.06 7.47 -16.98
CA ARG A 163 5.40 8.52 -16.22
C ARG A 163 3.94 8.69 -16.65
N HIS A 164 3.66 8.50 -17.93
CA HIS A 164 2.36 8.75 -18.53
C HIS A 164 1.69 7.46 -19.01
N VAL A 165 0.39 7.31 -18.75
CA VAL A 165 -0.36 6.07 -19.01
C VAL A 165 -0.58 5.82 -20.50
N ASP A 166 -0.96 6.85 -21.25
CA ASP A 166 -1.15 6.83 -22.70
C ASP A 166 0.14 6.40 -23.42
N VAL A 167 1.30 6.90 -22.97
CA VAL A 167 2.60 6.49 -23.49
C VAL A 167 2.88 5.01 -23.20
N ALA A 168 2.58 4.54 -21.97
CA ALA A 168 2.77 3.13 -21.60
C ALA A 168 1.93 2.18 -22.45
N LEU A 169 0.65 2.52 -22.66
CA LEU A 169 -0.29 1.74 -23.44
C LEU A 169 0.09 1.73 -24.93
N ASN A 170 0.39 2.90 -25.50
CA ASN A 170 0.84 3.03 -26.89
C ASN A 170 2.15 2.26 -27.14
N TYR A 171 3.09 2.31 -26.19
CA TYR A 171 4.32 1.54 -26.27
C TYR A 171 4.05 0.03 -26.32
N ALA A 172 3.20 -0.48 -25.43
CA ALA A 172 2.83 -1.90 -25.43
C ALA A 172 2.10 -2.33 -26.71
N HIS A 173 1.18 -1.51 -27.21
CA HIS A 173 0.45 -1.79 -28.45
C HIS A 173 1.36 -1.78 -29.69
N SER A 174 2.30 -0.83 -29.77
CA SER A 174 3.29 -0.80 -30.87
C SER A 174 4.16 -2.07 -30.89
N ARG A 175 4.52 -2.60 -29.72
CA ARG A 175 5.29 -3.85 -29.62
C ARG A 175 4.48 -5.08 -29.96
N SER A 176 3.22 -5.14 -29.53
CA SER A 176 2.30 -6.23 -29.87
C SER A 176 2.07 -6.30 -31.39
N THR A 177 1.79 -5.16 -32.01
CA THR A 177 1.59 -5.06 -33.47
C THR A 177 2.85 -5.36 -34.27
N TYR A 178 4.03 -4.93 -33.79
CA TYR A 178 5.30 -5.28 -34.40
C TYR A 178 5.54 -6.79 -34.31
N CYS A 179 5.42 -7.41 -33.13
CA CYS A 179 5.54 -8.87 -33.00
C CYS A 179 4.58 -9.63 -33.95
N ARG A 180 3.34 -9.17 -34.11
CA ARG A 180 2.37 -9.79 -35.03
C ARG A 180 2.78 -9.71 -36.50
N LYS A 181 3.54 -8.69 -36.92
CA LYS A 181 4.03 -8.55 -38.30
C LYS A 181 5.19 -9.49 -38.65
N TYR A 182 6.03 -9.86 -37.69
CA TYR A 182 7.19 -10.75 -37.90
C TYR A 182 6.86 -12.24 -37.68
N TYR A 183 5.66 -12.57 -37.20
CA TYR A 183 5.15 -13.94 -37.09
C TYR A 183 3.85 -14.09 -37.89
N ASN A 184 3.91 -13.85 -39.20
CA ASN A 184 2.93 -14.41 -40.11
C ASN A 184 3.43 -15.81 -40.51
N PHE A 185 2.71 -16.84 -40.09
CA PHE A 185 2.81 -18.18 -40.68
C PHE A 185 2.13 -18.17 -42.05
#